data_AF-A0A537PRR2-F1
#
_entry.id   AF-A0A537PRR2-F1
#
_cell.length_a   1.000
_cell.length_b   1.000
_cell.length_c   1.000
_cell.angle_alpha   90.00
_cell.angle_beta   90.00
_cell.angle_gamma   90.00
#
_symmetry.space_group_name_H-M   'P 1'
#
loop_
_entity.id
_entity.type
_entity.pdbx_description
1 polymer ?
#
loop_
_entity_poly.entity_id
_entity_poly.type
_entity_poly.pdbx_seq_one_letter_code
_entity_poly.pdbx_strand_id
1 'polypeptide(L)'
;MLRSLLVFCLVCVAAPAMAQEYKSKELADAARDWRQELIDGIPANKKQPNLVAGLRRAAEIEYQAKDYRAAVGRLRSAIANGADDGLVWLRLAQSELAAQDDHAMASAYTAYLKSTDPVERGAALFVIGRDYDRHDKQKEALAAFEAGLGFTRLSAIVERVEELRRLVAFRVTKVEVQAE
;
A
#
# COMPACT_ATOMS: atom_id res chain seq x y z
N MET A 1 -44.13 -48.61 8.86
CA MET A 1 -42.80 -48.52 8.22
C MET A 1 -42.33 -47.08 8.35
N LEU A 2 -41.32 -46.88 9.19
CA LEU A 2 -40.91 -45.61 9.78
C LEU A 2 -40.21 -44.71 8.74
N ARG A 3 -40.65 -43.46 8.68
CA ARG A 3 -39.99 -42.32 8.03
C ARG A 3 -38.57 -42.16 8.60
N SER A 4 -37.55 -42.14 7.74
CA SER A 4 -36.23 -41.63 8.12
C SER A 4 -35.93 -40.37 7.33
N LEU A 5 -35.91 -39.27 8.08
CA LEU A 5 -35.52 -37.93 7.69
C LEU A 5 -34.18 -37.91 6.94
N LEU A 6 -34.19 -37.34 5.73
CA LEU A 6 -33.01 -36.78 5.09
C LEU A 6 -32.76 -35.39 5.67
N VAL A 7 -31.90 -35.29 6.67
CA VAL A 7 -31.37 -34.01 7.16
C VAL A 7 -30.30 -33.54 6.17
N PHE A 8 -30.65 -32.62 5.30
CA PHE A 8 -29.73 -31.92 4.41
C PHE A 8 -29.00 -30.85 5.24
N CYS A 9 -27.83 -31.20 5.78
CA CYS A 9 -26.94 -30.24 6.45
C CYS A 9 -26.38 -29.27 5.40
N LEU A 10 -27.05 -28.13 5.25
CA LEU A 10 -26.60 -26.98 4.46
C LEU A 10 -25.49 -26.28 5.25
N VAL A 11 -24.25 -26.73 5.06
CA VAL A 11 -23.06 -26.03 5.55
C VAL A 11 -22.89 -24.77 4.69
N CYS A 12 -23.38 -23.63 5.20
CA CYS A 12 -23.02 -22.33 4.69
C CYS A 12 -21.53 -22.10 4.96
N VAL A 13 -20.68 -22.50 4.01
CA VAL A 13 -19.28 -22.05 3.97
C VAL A 13 -19.34 -20.55 3.69
N ALA A 14 -19.25 -19.74 4.74
CA ALA A 14 -18.90 -18.34 4.61
C ALA A 14 -17.49 -18.31 4.02
N ALA A 15 -17.41 -18.21 2.69
CA ALA A 15 -16.14 -17.96 2.03
C ALA A 15 -15.60 -16.66 2.65
N PRO A 16 -14.37 -16.67 3.21
CA PRO A 16 -13.75 -15.41 3.57
C PRO A 16 -13.78 -14.56 2.30
N ALA A 17 -14.32 -13.34 2.39
CA ALA A 17 -14.21 -12.37 1.33
C ALA A 17 -12.72 -12.14 1.12
N MET A 18 -12.13 -12.90 0.19
CA MET A 18 -10.74 -12.75 -0.19
C MET A 18 -10.62 -11.32 -0.68
N ALA A 19 -9.97 -10.46 0.10
CA ALA A 19 -9.71 -9.09 -0.31
C ALA A 19 -9.09 -9.15 -1.71
N GLN A 20 -9.76 -8.54 -2.67
CA GLN A 20 -9.32 -8.59 -4.05
C GLN A 20 -7.91 -8.03 -4.12
N GLU A 21 -6.96 -8.83 -4.61
CA GLU A 21 -5.57 -8.38 -4.73
C GLU A 21 -5.50 -7.14 -5.59
N TYR A 22 -4.93 -6.07 -5.04
CA TYR A 22 -4.64 -4.87 -5.79
C TYR A 22 -3.52 -5.16 -6.80
N LYS A 23 -3.76 -4.82 -8.07
CA LYS A 23 -2.82 -5.05 -9.19
C LYS A 23 -2.73 -3.80 -10.04
N SER A 24 -1.50 -3.35 -10.28
CA SER A 24 -1.19 -2.31 -11.27
C SER A 24 0.11 -2.70 -11.96
N LYS A 25 0.08 -2.85 -13.28
CA LYS A 25 1.29 -3.21 -14.05
C LYS A 25 2.34 -2.12 -13.96
N GLU A 26 1.93 -0.86 -14.10
CA GLU A 26 2.82 0.30 -14.05
C GLU A 26 3.49 0.42 -12.67
N LEU A 27 2.72 0.26 -11.59
CA LEU A 27 3.30 0.27 -10.24
C LEU A 27 4.18 -0.94 -9.98
N ALA A 28 3.85 -2.10 -10.54
CA ALA A 28 4.70 -3.29 -10.41
C ALA A 28 6.06 -3.10 -11.10
N ASP A 29 6.08 -2.51 -12.29
CA ASP A 29 7.32 -2.20 -12.99
C ASP A 29 8.12 -1.13 -12.24
N ALA A 30 7.48 -0.01 -11.85
CA ALA A 30 8.13 1.05 -11.08
C ALA A 30 8.69 0.57 -9.73
N ALA A 31 7.93 -0.26 -9.00
CA ALA A 31 8.36 -0.84 -7.73
C ALA A 31 9.54 -1.80 -7.92
N ARG A 32 9.52 -2.63 -8.98
CA ARG A 32 10.63 -3.53 -9.30
C ARG A 32 11.90 -2.72 -9.58
N ASP A 33 11.81 -1.73 -10.45
CA ASP A 33 12.96 -0.94 -10.90
C ASP A 33 13.54 -0.13 -9.72
N TRP A 34 12.68 0.52 -8.93
CA TRP A 34 13.08 1.26 -7.74
C TRP A 34 13.71 0.37 -6.66
N ARG A 35 13.11 -0.80 -6.39
CA ARG A 35 13.66 -1.77 -5.44
C ARG A 35 15.04 -2.26 -5.90
N GLN A 36 15.21 -2.53 -7.19
CA GLN A 36 16.47 -2.97 -7.75
C GLN A 36 17.54 -1.88 -7.57
N GLU A 37 17.21 -0.63 -7.88
CA GLU A 37 18.11 0.52 -7.68
C GLU A 37 18.62 0.61 -6.24
N LEU A 38 17.73 0.55 -5.24
CA LEU A 38 18.14 0.62 -3.85
C LEU A 38 18.97 -0.58 -3.39
N ILE A 39 18.63 -1.79 -3.83
CA ILE A 39 19.35 -3.01 -3.43
C ILE A 39 20.73 -3.08 -4.06
N ASP A 40 20.88 -2.61 -5.30
CA ASP A 40 22.14 -2.65 -6.05
C ASP A 40 23.03 -1.43 -5.78
N GLY A 41 22.51 -0.39 -5.11
CA GLY A 41 23.27 0.81 -4.75
C GLY A 41 24.51 0.53 -3.90
N ILE A 42 24.58 -0.64 -3.22
CA ILE A 42 25.77 -1.11 -2.52
C ILE A 42 26.12 -2.53 -3.00
N PRO A 43 27.35 -2.77 -3.53
CA PRO A 43 27.80 -4.10 -3.89
C PRO A 43 27.66 -5.11 -2.73
N ALA A 44 27.28 -6.34 -3.03
CA ALA A 44 26.97 -7.36 -2.01
C ALA A 44 28.09 -7.56 -0.98
N ASN A 45 29.37 -7.52 -1.40
CA ASN A 45 30.54 -7.65 -0.53
C ASN A 45 30.85 -6.41 0.33
N LYS A 46 30.15 -5.30 0.12
CA LYS A 46 30.28 -4.05 0.87
C LYS A 46 29.08 -3.73 1.76
N LYS A 47 28.02 -4.55 1.72
CA LYS A 47 26.84 -4.37 2.58
C LYS A 47 27.22 -4.54 4.05
N GLN A 48 26.60 -3.75 4.91
CA GLN A 48 26.85 -3.74 6.35
C GLN A 48 25.53 -4.02 7.10
N PRO A 49 25.08 -5.29 7.20
CA PRO A 49 23.81 -5.64 7.82
C PRO A 49 23.69 -5.22 9.28
N ASN A 50 24.82 -5.12 9.99
CA ASN A 50 24.89 -4.64 11.37
C ASN A 50 24.44 -3.17 11.54
N LEU A 51 24.48 -2.35 10.48
CA LEU A 51 23.98 -0.96 10.52
C LEU A 51 22.45 -0.86 10.46
N VAL A 52 21.76 -1.89 9.94
CA VAL A 52 20.33 -1.83 9.63
C VAL A 52 19.49 -1.43 10.84
N ALA A 53 19.74 -2.02 12.01
CA ALA A 53 18.98 -1.71 13.22
C ALA A 53 19.14 -0.23 13.65
N GLY A 54 20.36 0.29 13.55
CA GLY A 54 20.66 1.70 13.85
C GLY A 54 19.99 2.65 12.85
N LEU A 55 20.03 2.32 11.57
CA LEU A 55 19.39 3.10 10.50
C LEU A 55 17.87 3.15 10.66
N ARG A 56 17.21 2.02 10.95
CA ARG A 56 15.76 1.98 11.21
C ARG A 56 15.36 2.82 12.41
N ARG A 57 16.17 2.80 13.48
CA ARG A 57 15.93 3.63 14.67
C ARG A 57 16.14 5.11 14.40
N ALA A 58 17.19 5.48 13.68
CA ALA A 58 17.44 6.86 13.29
C ALA A 58 16.30 7.41 12.42
N ALA A 59 15.84 6.62 11.45
CA ALA A 59 14.72 6.98 10.58
C ALA A 59 13.44 7.28 11.39
N GLU A 60 13.14 6.46 12.39
CA GLU A 60 11.98 6.69 13.27
C GLU A 60 12.11 8.01 14.02
N ILE A 61 13.29 8.27 14.61
CA ILE A 61 13.55 9.52 15.35
C ILE A 61 13.36 10.74 14.42
N GLU A 62 13.95 10.68 13.22
CA GLU A 62 13.86 11.75 12.22
C GLU A 62 12.43 11.95 11.73
N TYR A 63 11.67 10.87 11.51
CA TYR A 63 10.26 10.93 11.14
C TYR A 63 9.42 11.60 12.23
N GLN A 64 9.62 11.25 13.50
CA GLN A 64 8.93 11.88 14.63
C GLN A 64 9.31 13.35 14.80
N ALA A 65 10.55 13.72 14.46
CA ALA A 65 11.00 15.10 14.39
C ALA A 65 10.48 15.87 13.16
N LYS A 66 9.69 15.22 12.29
CA LYS A 66 9.21 15.72 10.99
C LYS A 66 10.31 16.05 9.99
N ASP A 67 11.52 15.53 10.21
CA ASP A 67 12.60 15.55 9.22
C ASP A 67 12.44 14.35 8.27
N TYR A 68 11.41 14.42 7.43
CA TYR A 68 11.05 13.33 6.54
C TYR A 68 12.14 13.02 5.53
N ARG A 69 12.90 14.03 5.07
CA ARG A 69 14.00 13.83 4.11
C ARG A 69 15.15 13.05 4.74
N ALA A 70 15.51 13.35 5.98
CA ALA A 70 16.51 12.55 6.69
C ALA A 70 16.03 11.11 6.87
N ALA A 71 14.76 10.93 7.31
CA ALA A 71 14.17 9.60 7.49
C ALA A 71 14.19 8.76 6.19
N VAL A 72 13.85 9.36 5.05
CA VAL A 72 13.97 8.73 3.71
C VAL A 72 15.40 8.26 3.47
N GLY A 73 16.39 9.13 3.69
CA GLY A 73 17.81 8.80 3.52
C GLY A 73 18.27 7.61 4.36
N ARG A 74 17.83 7.52 5.62
CA ARG A 74 18.12 6.38 6.52
C ARG A 74 17.47 5.09 6.05
N LEU A 75 16.22 5.15 5.61
CA LEU A 75 15.48 3.97 5.17
C LEU A 75 16.03 3.43 3.85
N ARG A 76 16.35 4.30 2.88
CA ARG A 76 17.06 3.90 1.65
C ARG A 76 18.40 3.25 1.96
N SER A 77 19.17 3.83 2.90
CA SER A 77 20.43 3.25 3.36
C SER A 77 20.24 1.90 4.04
N ALA A 78 19.16 1.71 4.82
CA ALA A 78 18.86 0.43 5.46
C ALA A 78 18.56 -0.63 4.40
N ILE A 79 17.77 -0.29 3.38
CA ILE A 79 17.42 -1.19 2.26
C ILE A 79 18.68 -1.59 1.47
N ALA A 80 19.52 -0.62 1.13
CA ALA A 80 20.79 -0.88 0.45
C ALA A 80 21.71 -1.83 1.24
N ASN A 81 21.66 -1.77 2.57
CA ASN A 81 22.40 -2.65 3.49
C ASN A 81 21.68 -3.97 3.83
N GLY A 82 20.55 -4.28 3.18
CA GLY A 82 19.88 -5.58 3.25
C GLY A 82 18.55 -5.61 4.01
N ALA A 83 18.02 -4.47 4.45
CA ALA A 83 16.67 -4.39 5.01
C ALA A 83 15.62 -4.43 3.89
N ASP A 84 15.14 -5.61 3.53
CA ASP A 84 14.14 -5.78 2.46
C ASP A 84 12.90 -6.51 3.00
N ASP A 85 12.20 -5.86 3.93
CA ASP A 85 10.97 -6.35 4.57
C ASP A 85 9.80 -5.37 4.40
N GLY A 86 8.56 -5.85 4.53
CA GLY A 86 7.35 -5.03 4.30
C GLY A 86 7.29 -3.76 5.15
N LEU A 87 7.70 -3.84 6.43
CA LEU A 87 7.65 -2.72 7.36
C LEU A 87 8.64 -1.60 6.98
N VAL A 88 9.88 -1.94 6.59
CA VAL A 88 10.84 -0.90 6.18
C VAL A 88 10.40 -0.19 4.91
N TRP A 89 9.81 -0.92 3.95
CA TRP A 89 9.23 -0.36 2.74
C TRP A 89 8.01 0.53 3.04
N LEU A 90 7.15 0.11 3.96
CA LEU A 90 5.99 0.92 4.37
C LEU A 90 6.43 2.24 5.00
N ARG A 91 7.41 2.19 5.91
CA ARG A 91 7.98 3.40 6.53
C ARG A 91 8.64 4.31 5.51
N LEU A 92 9.33 3.74 4.51
CA LEU A 92 9.92 4.51 3.42
C LEU A 92 8.82 5.24 2.65
N ALA A 93 7.78 4.53 2.22
CA ALA A 93 6.66 5.09 1.48
C ALA A 93 5.95 6.22 2.24
N GLN A 94 5.74 6.07 3.54
CA GLN A 94 5.14 7.11 4.39
C GLN A 94 6.05 8.35 4.50
N SER A 95 7.35 8.13 4.66
CA SER A 95 8.35 9.21 4.73
C SER A 95 8.47 9.95 3.39
N GLU A 96 8.48 9.22 2.28
CA GLU A 96 8.50 9.77 0.91
C GLU A 96 7.23 10.56 0.62
N LEU A 97 6.04 10.04 0.96
CA LEU A 97 4.78 10.77 0.79
C LEU A 97 4.78 12.09 1.58
N ALA A 98 5.27 12.07 2.82
CA ALA A 98 5.37 13.26 3.68
C ALA A 98 6.43 14.25 3.17
N ALA A 99 7.51 13.76 2.58
CA ALA A 99 8.56 14.55 1.94
C ALA A 99 8.19 15.04 0.53
N GLN A 100 7.05 14.59 -0.03
CA GLN A 100 6.64 14.80 -1.42
C GLN A 100 7.68 14.27 -2.42
N ASP A 101 8.20 13.07 -2.16
CA ASP A 101 9.12 12.36 -3.03
C ASP A 101 8.34 11.43 -3.98
N ASP A 102 8.72 11.43 -5.26
CA ASP A 102 8.02 10.72 -6.34
C ASP A 102 8.05 9.19 -6.21
N HIS A 103 8.94 8.64 -5.37
CA HIS A 103 9.05 7.19 -5.17
C HIS A 103 8.01 6.61 -4.19
N ALA A 104 7.20 7.47 -3.54
CA ALA A 104 6.26 7.06 -2.50
C ALA A 104 5.34 5.90 -2.94
N MET A 105 4.82 5.97 -4.17
CA MET A 105 3.95 4.92 -4.71
C MET A 105 4.68 3.60 -4.99
N ALA A 106 5.91 3.67 -5.51
CA ALA A 106 6.74 2.51 -5.79
C ALA A 106 7.14 1.79 -4.48
N SER A 107 7.54 2.55 -3.47
CA SER A 107 7.83 2.05 -2.12
C SER A 107 6.59 1.45 -1.46
N ALA A 108 5.43 2.11 -1.59
CA ALA A 108 4.15 1.59 -1.05
C ALA A 108 3.75 0.28 -1.71
N TYR A 109 3.84 0.18 -3.05
CA TYR A 109 3.53 -1.05 -3.76
C TYR A 109 4.48 -2.19 -3.37
N THR A 110 5.77 -1.88 -3.18
CA THR A 110 6.75 -2.84 -2.66
C THR A 110 6.37 -3.32 -1.26
N ALA A 111 5.97 -2.41 -0.36
CA ALA A 111 5.51 -2.74 0.99
C ALA A 111 4.28 -3.67 0.97
N TYR A 112 3.30 -3.37 0.11
CA TYR A 112 2.10 -4.20 -0.07
C TYR A 112 2.43 -5.63 -0.52
N LEU A 113 3.41 -5.81 -1.41
CA LEU A 113 3.84 -7.13 -1.89
C LEU A 113 4.69 -7.89 -0.86
N LYS A 114 5.51 -7.18 -0.10
CA LYS A 114 6.50 -7.77 0.82
C LYS A 114 5.93 -8.05 2.20
N SER A 115 4.87 -7.36 2.60
CA SER A 115 4.27 -7.55 3.92
C SER A 115 3.32 -8.74 3.96
N THR A 116 3.42 -9.51 5.02
CA THR A 116 2.45 -10.55 5.39
C THR A 116 1.43 -10.08 6.43
N ASP A 117 1.64 -8.90 7.03
CA ASP A 117 0.72 -8.30 8.00
C ASP A 117 -0.42 -7.57 7.25
N PRO A 118 -1.70 -7.97 7.45
CA PRO A 118 -2.83 -7.28 6.84
C PRO A 118 -2.87 -5.77 7.13
N VAL A 119 -2.46 -5.35 8.34
CA VAL A 119 -2.45 -3.93 8.72
C VAL A 119 -1.45 -3.15 7.87
N GLU A 120 -0.25 -3.68 7.69
CA GLU A 120 0.77 -3.08 6.84
C GLU A 120 0.37 -3.07 5.36
N ARG A 121 -0.21 -4.18 4.85
CA ARG A 121 -0.71 -4.27 3.47
C ARG A 121 -1.79 -3.22 3.21
N GLY A 122 -2.75 -3.09 4.11
CA GLY A 122 -3.80 -2.08 4.00
C GLY A 122 -3.23 -0.65 4.09
N ALA A 123 -2.32 -0.40 5.03
CA ALA A 123 -1.67 0.90 5.17
C ALA A 123 -0.86 1.30 3.92
N ALA A 124 -0.17 0.35 3.28
CA ALA A 124 0.53 0.57 2.02
C ALA A 124 -0.44 0.98 0.89
N LEU A 125 -1.58 0.29 0.78
CA LEU A 125 -2.62 0.64 -0.20
C LEU A 125 -3.25 2.02 0.08
N PHE A 126 -3.33 2.44 1.34
CA PHE A 126 -3.76 3.80 1.69
C PHE A 126 -2.75 4.88 1.29
N VAL A 127 -1.45 4.58 1.27
CA VAL A 127 -0.45 5.51 0.71
C VAL A 127 -0.66 5.68 -0.79
N ILE A 128 -0.86 4.57 -1.52
CA ILE A 128 -1.17 4.60 -2.98
C ILE A 128 -2.45 5.39 -3.24
N GLY A 129 -3.52 5.11 -2.50
CA GLY A 129 -4.80 5.81 -2.65
C GLY A 129 -4.68 7.31 -2.41
N ARG A 130 -3.93 7.73 -1.37
CA ARG A 130 -3.70 9.16 -1.07
C ARG A 130 -2.92 9.87 -2.16
N ASP A 131 -1.94 9.20 -2.76
CA ASP A 131 -1.18 9.80 -3.86
C ASP A 131 -2.07 10.00 -5.10
N TYR A 132 -2.83 8.99 -5.50
CA TYR A 132 -3.80 9.13 -6.59
C TYR A 132 -4.82 10.24 -6.32
N ASP A 133 -5.33 10.31 -5.08
CA ASP A 133 -6.31 11.31 -4.67
C ASP A 133 -5.74 12.74 -4.77
N ARG A 134 -4.48 12.95 -4.36
CA ARG A 134 -3.76 14.23 -4.52
C ARG A 134 -3.56 14.64 -5.97
N HIS A 135 -3.55 13.68 -6.90
CA HIS A 135 -3.34 13.90 -8.33
C HIS A 135 -4.65 13.80 -9.13
N ASP A 136 -5.81 13.96 -8.49
CA ASP A 136 -7.16 13.94 -9.09
C ASP A 136 -7.51 12.64 -9.85
N LYS A 137 -6.78 11.55 -9.59
CA LYS A 137 -7.01 10.20 -10.14
C LYS A 137 -8.03 9.46 -9.28
N GLN A 138 -9.25 9.98 -9.26
CA GLN A 138 -10.32 9.57 -8.33
C GLN A 138 -10.72 8.09 -8.45
N LYS A 139 -10.71 7.53 -9.67
CA LYS A 139 -11.08 6.11 -9.89
C LYS A 139 -10.00 5.19 -9.32
N GLU A 140 -8.74 5.53 -9.54
CA GLU A 140 -7.57 4.81 -9.07
C GLU A 140 -7.42 4.92 -7.55
N ALA A 141 -7.67 6.11 -7.00
CA ALA A 141 -7.71 6.36 -5.57
C ALA A 141 -8.79 5.50 -4.88
N LEU A 142 -10.01 5.49 -5.43
CA LEU A 142 -11.12 4.68 -4.92
C LEU A 142 -10.76 3.20 -4.91
N ALA A 143 -10.25 2.66 -6.01
CA ALA A 143 -9.86 1.25 -6.12
C ALA A 143 -8.77 0.87 -5.10
N ALA A 144 -7.76 1.72 -4.91
CA ALA A 144 -6.69 1.48 -3.93
C ALA A 144 -7.20 1.52 -2.49
N PHE A 145 -8.05 2.50 -2.13
CA PHE A 145 -8.64 2.57 -0.79
C PHE A 145 -9.57 1.41 -0.49
N GLU A 146 -10.43 1.01 -1.43
CA GLU A 146 -11.32 -0.15 -1.25
C GLU A 146 -10.52 -1.44 -1.06
N ALA A 147 -9.47 -1.65 -1.85
CA ALA A 147 -8.57 -2.78 -1.67
C ALA A 147 -7.89 -2.75 -0.29
N GLY A 148 -7.42 -1.58 0.16
CA GLY A 148 -6.82 -1.41 1.49
C GLY A 148 -7.79 -1.69 2.63
N LEU A 149 -9.04 -1.26 2.50
CA LEU A 149 -10.12 -1.53 3.46
C LEU A 149 -10.45 -3.02 3.57
N GLY A 150 -10.13 -3.82 2.55
CA GLY A 150 -10.20 -5.28 2.60
C GLY A 150 -9.21 -5.92 3.58
N PHE A 151 -8.14 -5.23 3.96
CA PHE A 151 -7.14 -5.73 4.91
C PHE A 151 -7.22 -5.07 6.29
N THR A 152 -7.47 -3.76 6.35
CA THR A 152 -7.57 -3.02 7.61
C THR A 152 -8.57 -1.89 7.49
N ARG A 153 -9.37 -1.64 8.54
CA ARG A 153 -10.45 -0.66 8.50
C ARG A 153 -10.09 0.59 9.27
N LEU A 154 -10.08 1.75 8.58
CA LEU A 154 -9.89 3.07 9.19
C LEU A 154 -11.06 3.98 8.84
N SER A 155 -11.70 4.59 9.85
CA SER A 155 -12.92 5.39 9.67
C SER A 155 -12.73 6.53 8.66
N ALA A 156 -11.61 7.26 8.74
CA ALA A 156 -11.30 8.34 7.80
C ALA A 156 -11.17 7.85 6.34
N ILE A 157 -10.70 6.62 6.11
CA ILE A 157 -10.62 6.03 4.76
C ILE A 157 -12.00 5.59 4.28
N VAL A 158 -12.84 5.04 5.16
CA VAL A 158 -14.23 4.69 4.84
C VAL A 158 -15.00 5.93 4.38
N GLU A 159 -14.91 7.02 5.14
CA GLU A 159 -15.55 8.30 4.80
C GLU A 159 -15.07 8.81 3.43
N ARG A 160 -13.74 8.76 3.19
CA ARG A 160 -13.17 9.19 1.90
C ARG A 160 -13.62 8.33 0.72
N VAL A 161 -13.74 7.02 0.90
CA VAL A 161 -14.26 6.11 -0.12
C VAL A 161 -15.70 6.46 -0.50
N GLU A 162 -16.56 6.77 0.47
CA GLU A 162 -17.93 7.18 0.19
C GLU A 162 -17.99 8.51 -0.58
N GLU A 163 -17.11 9.45 -0.26
CA GLU A 163 -16.97 10.69 -1.03
C GLU A 163 -16.52 10.43 -2.48
N LEU A 164 -15.47 9.62 -2.66
CA LEU A 164 -14.94 9.29 -3.98
C LEU A 164 -15.97 8.54 -4.84
N ARG A 165 -16.76 7.64 -4.26
CA ARG A 165 -17.87 6.96 -4.98
C ARG A 165 -18.86 7.96 -5.55
N ARG A 166 -19.26 8.97 -4.77
CA ARG A 166 -20.16 10.04 -5.25
C ARG A 166 -19.53 10.85 -6.38
N LEU A 167 -18.26 11.22 -6.26
CA LEU A 167 -17.54 12.00 -7.28
C LEU A 167 -17.38 11.22 -8.59
N VAL A 168 -16.98 9.95 -8.51
CA VAL A 168 -16.82 9.08 -9.67
C VAL A 168 -18.15 8.83 -10.36
N ALA A 169 -19.23 8.54 -9.61
CA ALA A 169 -20.56 8.34 -10.17
C ALA A 169 -21.06 9.58 -10.92
N PHE A 170 -20.95 10.77 -10.32
CA PHE A 170 -21.37 12.02 -10.96
C PHE A 170 -20.61 12.32 -12.26
N ARG A 171 -19.30 12.03 -12.31
CA ARG A 171 -18.49 12.23 -13.51
C ARG A 171 -18.93 11.31 -14.66
N VAL A 172 -19.32 10.06 -14.39
CA VAL A 172 -19.82 9.14 -15.42
C VAL A 172 -21.12 9.68 -16.02
N THR A 173 -22.08 10.08 -15.18
CA THR A 173 -23.36 10.61 -15.66
C THR A 173 -23.20 11.86 -16.53
N LYS A 174 -22.28 12.77 -16.18
CA LYS A 174 -22.03 13.97 -16.98
C LYS A 174 -21.45 13.66 -18.37
N VAL A 175 -20.57 12.65 -18.48
CA VAL A 175 -19.98 12.26 -19.76
C VAL A 175 -21.05 11.64 -20.69
N GLU A 176 -21.97 10.85 -20.14
CA GLU A 176 -23.07 10.25 -20.91
C GLU A 176 -24.02 11.31 -21.47
N VAL A 177 -24.37 12.34 -20.69
CA VAL A 177 -25.30 13.41 -21.12
C VAL A 177 -24.71 14.32 -22.22
N GLN A 178 -23.38 14.38 -22.37
CA GLN A 178 -22.73 15.20 -23.42
C GLN A 178 -22.50 14.44 -24.74
N ALA A 179 -22.83 13.15 -24.79
CA ALA A 179 -22.62 12.30 -25.96
C ALA A 179 -23.87 12.14 -26.86
N GLU A 180 -24.95 12.88 -26.56
CA GLU A 180 -26.18 13.00 -27.38
C GLU A 180 -26.24 14.36 -28.09
#